data_AF-A0A166AGW9-F1
#
_entry.id   AF-A0A166AGW9-F1
#
_cell.length_a   1.000
_cell.length_b   1.000
_cell.length_c   1.000
_cell.angle_alpha   90.00
_cell.angle_beta   90.00
_cell.angle_gamma   90.00
#
_symmetry.space_group_name_H-M   'P 1'
#
loop_
_entity.id
_entity.type
_entity.pdbx_description
1 polymer ?
#
loop_
_entity_poly.entity_id
_entity_poly.type
_entity_poly.pdbx_seq_one_letter_code
_entity_poly.pdbx_strand_id
1 'polypeptide(L)' 'MSKKFQWRQRWKNVPDHNVGTGVLSTEMSMRVHRENAEDTRKRWRWELHHNGVVCKGNVNDKVEAMQKAQDAYIAYLR' A
#
# COMPACT_ATOMS: atom_id res chain seq x y z
N MET A 1 -1.56 21.60 4.37
CA MET A 1 -2.10 20.23 4.55
C MET A 1 -0.97 19.31 4.98
N SER A 2 -0.92 18.92 6.26
CA SER A 2 0.08 17.98 6.75
C SER A 2 -0.05 16.65 6.02
N LYS A 3 1.02 16.21 5.35
CA LYS A 3 1.05 14.90 4.67
C LYS A 3 0.96 13.81 5.74
N LYS A 4 -0.26 13.34 6.02
CA LYS A 4 -0.57 12.27 7.01
C LYS A 4 0.13 10.95 6.70
N PHE A 5 0.59 10.78 5.46
CA PHE A 5 1.25 9.58 4.95
C PHE A 5 2.45 9.97 4.09
N GLN A 6 3.57 9.27 4.25
CA GLN A 6 4.73 9.38 3.37
C GLN A 6 4.78 8.16 2.46
N TRP A 7 4.70 8.38 1.15
CA TRP A 7 4.90 7.33 0.14
C TRP A 7 6.29 7.44 -0.45
N ARG A 8 6.99 6.31 -0.57
CA ARG A 8 8.33 6.20 -1.15
C ARG A 8 8.39 4.99 -2.06
N GLN A 9 8.99 5.15 -3.24
CA GLN A 9 9.31 4.01 -4.10
C GLN A 9 10.52 3.29 -3.50
N ARG A 10 10.33 2.07 -2.99
CA ARG A 10 11.38 1.37 -2.22
C ARG A 10 12.34 0.59 -3.10
N TRP A 11 11.91 0.13 -4.27
CA TRP A 11 12.72 -0.69 -5.17
C TRP A 11 13.00 0.11 -6.45
N LYS A 12 14.24 0.59 -6.60
CA LYS A 12 14.66 1.32 -7.82
C LYS A 12 14.49 0.49 -9.10
N ASN A 13 14.58 -0.83 -8.98
CA ASN A 13 14.48 -1.77 -10.10
C ASN A 13 13.07 -2.36 -10.30
N VAL A 14 12.09 -1.99 -9.47
CA VAL A 14 10.69 -2.40 -9.63
C VAL A 14 9.85 -1.13 -9.79
N PRO A 15 9.51 -0.73 -11.03
CA PRO A 15 8.87 0.56 -11.31
C PRO A 15 7.48 0.74 -10.65
N ASP A 16 6.90 -0.33 -10.11
CA ASP A 16 5.54 -0.32 -9.56
C ASP A 16 5.46 -0.52 -8.03
N HIS A 17 6.57 -0.57 -7.29
CA HIS A 17 6.53 -0.80 -5.84
C HIS A 17 6.60 0.49 -5.00
N ASN A 18 5.48 0.85 -4.38
CA ASN A 18 5.33 2.01 -3.50
C ASN A 18 5.10 1.57 -2.06
N VAL A 19 5.85 2.14 -1.12
CA VAL A 19 5.71 1.88 0.32
C VAL A 19 5.27 3.16 1.00
N GLY A 20 4.15 3.09 1.71
CA GLY A 20 3.60 4.15 2.53
C GLY A 20 3.92 3.93 4.00
N THR A 21 4.24 4.97 4.75
CA THR A 21 4.27 4.95 6.21
C THR A 21 3.36 6.05 6.73
N GLY A 22 2.56 5.74 7.76
CA GLY A 22 1.78 6.76 8.45
C GLY A 22 2.64 7.53 9.46
N VAL A 23 2.19 8.72 9.83
CA VAL A 23 2.86 9.55 10.85
C VAL A 23 2.59 9.05 12.27
N LEU A 24 1.52 8.26 12.46
CA LEU A 24 1.01 7.86 13.77
C LEU A 24 1.65 6.58 14.33
N SER A 25 2.22 5.71 13.49
CA SER A 25 2.95 4.52 13.92
C SER A 25 4.03 4.18 12.90
N THR A 26 5.27 4.11 13.36
CA THR A 26 6.43 3.69 12.55
C THR A 26 6.52 2.18 12.37
N GLU A 27 5.75 1.41 13.14
CA GLU A 27 5.70 -0.05 13.09
C GLU A 27 4.79 -0.56 11.96
N MET A 28 3.91 0.32 11.47
CA MET A 28 2.97 0.02 10.39
C MET A 28 3.48 0.52 9.04
N SER A 29 3.38 -0.31 8.01
CA SER A 29 3.71 0.08 6.63
C SER A 29 2.65 -0.37 5.64
N MET A 30 2.31 0.50 4.70
CA MET A 30 1.47 0.22 3.56
C MET A 30 2.36 -0.16 2.38
N ARG A 31 2.00 -1.16 1.60
CA ARG A 31 2.72 -1.53 0.38
C ARG A 31 1.74 -1.62 -0.78
N VAL A 32 2.13 -1.06 -1.92
CA VAL A 32 1.36 -1.10 -3.16
C VAL A 32 2.30 -1.55 -4.25
N HIS A 33 1.95 -2.64 -4.95
CA HIS A 33 2.75 -3.17 -6.04
C HIS A 33 1.86 -3.79 -7.11
N ARG A 34 2.37 -3.85 -8.33
CA ARG A 34 1.69 -4.51 -9.43
C ARG A 34 1.94 -6.02 -9.37
N GLU A 35 0.89 -6.83 -9.47
CA GLU A 35 1.04 -8.29 -9.67
C GLU A 35 1.39 -8.57 -11.14
N ASN A 36 2.25 -9.56 -11.38
CA ASN A 36 2.73 -9.87 -12.73
C ASN A 36 1.58 -10.27 -13.67
N ALA A 37 1.81 -9.98 -14.95
CA ALA A 37 0.81 -9.76 -16.00
C ALA A 37 -0.01 -10.98 -16.48
N GLU A 38 0.02 -12.12 -15.78
CA GLU A 38 -0.75 -13.29 -16.20
C GLU A 38 -2.24 -13.22 -15.82
N ASP A 39 -2.60 -12.45 -14.77
CA ASP A 39 -4.00 -12.32 -14.34
C ASP A 39 -4.55 -10.91 -14.62
N THR A 40 -5.29 -10.79 -15.72
CA THR A 40 -5.62 -9.52 -16.38
C THR A 40 -6.73 -8.71 -15.70
N ARG A 41 -7.30 -9.18 -14.57
CA ARG A 41 -8.49 -8.54 -13.97
C ARG A 41 -8.25 -7.65 -12.75
N LYS A 42 -7.11 -7.73 -12.05
CA LYS A 42 -6.76 -6.86 -10.91
C LYS A 42 -5.26 -6.69 -10.79
N ARG A 43 -4.74 -5.63 -11.41
CA ARG A 43 -3.29 -5.45 -11.63
C ARG A 43 -2.55 -4.97 -10.39
N TRP A 44 -3.20 -4.28 -9.46
CA TRP A 44 -2.54 -3.64 -8.32
C TRP A 44 -2.93 -4.32 -7.02
N ARG A 45 -1.93 -4.82 -6.29
CA ARG A 45 -2.07 -5.31 -4.93
C ARG A 45 -1.69 -4.22 -3.94
N TRP A 46 -2.51 -4.06 -2.92
CA TRP A 46 -2.21 -3.26 -1.74
C TRP A 46 -2.16 -4.15 -0.50
N GLU A 47 -1.32 -3.78 0.46
CA GLU A 47 -1.10 -4.51 1.71
C GLU A 47 -0.88 -3.53 2.86
N LEU A 48 -1.40 -3.87 4.03
CA LEU A 48 -1.04 -3.25 5.31
C LEU A 48 -0.20 -4.23 6.13
N HIS A 49 0.93 -3.76 6.62
CA HIS A 49 1.87 -4.53 7.41
C HIS A 49 1.97 -3.97 8.81
N HIS A 50 1.89 -4.85 9.82
CA HIS A 50 2.17 -4.58 11.22
C HIS A 50 2.63 -5.90 11.85
N ASN A 51 3.95 -6.10 12.02
CA ASN A 51 4.56 -7.38 12.39
C ASN A 51 4.18 -8.58 11.49
N GLY A 52 3.78 -8.30 10.24
CA GLY A 52 3.22 -9.27 9.29
C GLY A 52 2.17 -8.61 8.41
N VAL A 53 1.62 -9.35 7.44
CA VAL A 53 0.52 -8.84 6.60
C VAL A 53 -0.77 -8.90 7.41
N VAL A 54 -1.32 -7.73 7.74
CA VAL A 54 -2.59 -7.60 8.47
C VAL A 54 -3.76 -7.74 7.50
N CYS A 55 -3.70 -6.99 6.41
CA CYS A 55 -4.73 -7.04 5.38
C CYS A 55 -4.14 -6.74 4.01
N LYS A 56 -4.82 -7.21 2.98
CA LYS A 56 -4.42 -7.04 1.59
C LYS A 56 -5.64 -7.07 0.68
N GLY A 57 -5.49 -6.51 -0.51
CA GLY A 57 -6.51 -6.59 -1.54
C GLY A 57 -5.93 -6.27 -2.91
N ASN A 58 -6.71 -6.62 -3.93
CA ASN A 58 -6.36 -6.39 -5.32
C ASN A 58 -7.39 -5.43 -5.95
N VAL A 59 -6.91 -4.47 -6.72
CA VAL A 59 -7.69 -3.45 -7.44
C VAL A 59 -7.11 -3.21 -8.83
N ASN A 60 -7.82 -2.42 -9.64
CA ASN A 60 -7.44 -2.16 -11.03
C ASN A 60 -6.53 -0.96 -11.19
N ASP A 61 -6.53 -0.05 -10.23
CA ASP A 61 -5.81 1.21 -10.30
C ASP A 61 -4.82 1.40 -9.14
N LYS A 62 -3.70 2.06 -9.42
CA LYS A 62 -2.64 2.33 -8.45
C LYS A 62 -3.12 3.28 -7.35
N VAL A 63 -3.83 4.35 -7.73
CA VAL A 63 -4.34 5.36 -6.80
C VAL A 63 -5.40 4.73 -5.90
N GLU A 64 -6.28 3.91 -6.46
CA GLU A 64 -7.23 3.11 -5.69
C GLU A 64 -6.51 2.20 -4.68
N ALA A 65 -5.42 1.53 -5.09
CA ALA A 65 -4.65 0.65 -4.21
C ALA A 65 -4.02 1.43 -3.04
N MET A 66 -3.49 2.62 -3.31
CA MET A 66 -2.96 3.52 -2.29
C MET A 66 -4.05 4.01 -1.33
N GLN A 67 -5.23 4.37 -1.84
CA GLN A 67 -6.36 4.80 -1.02
C GLN A 67 -6.83 3.67 -0.11
N LYS A 68 -7.00 2.45 -0.64
CA LYS A 68 -7.40 1.28 0.15
C LYS A 68 -6.40 0.94 1.26
N ALA A 69 -5.10 1.05 0.98
CA ALA A 69 -4.07 0.85 1.99
C ALA A 69 -4.14 1.91 3.11
N GLN A 70 -4.44 3.17 2.77
CA GLN A 70 -4.61 4.25 3.73
C GLN A 70 -5.88 4.06 4.58
N ASP A 71 -6.99 3.71 3.94
CA ASP A 71 -8.25 3.45 4.64
C ASP A 71 -8.08 2.30 5.64
N ALA A 72 -7.39 1.24 5.23
CA ALA A 72 -7.05 0.12 6.10
C ALA A 72 -6.14 0.53 7.27
N TYR A 73 -5.13 1.35 7.02
CA TYR A 73 -4.27 1.90 8.07
C TYR A 73 -5.09 2.72 9.10
N ILE A 74 -5.97 3.60 8.62
CA ILE A 74 -6.81 4.44 9.49
C ILE A 74 -7.78 3.58 10.28
N ALA A 75 -8.38 2.57 9.65
CA ALA A 75 -9.31 1.65 10.30
C ALA A 75 -8.62 0.81 11.39
N TYR A 76 -7.36 0.39 11.17
CA TYR A 76 -6.60 -0.39 12.15
C TYR A 76 -6.18 0.42 13.39
N LEU A 77 -6.05 1.75 13.27
CA LEU A 77 -5.73 2.63 14.38
C LEU A 77 -6.95 3.09 15.20
N ARG A 78 -8.16 2.79 14.73
CA ARG A 78 -9.41 3.09 15.44
C ARG A 78 -9.82 1.93 16.30
#